data_AF-A0A3N5TWH2-F1
#
_entry.id   AF-A0A3N5TWH2-F1
#
_cell.length_a   1.000
_cell.length_b   1.000
_cell.length_c   1.000
_cell.angle_alpha   90.00
_cell.angle_beta   90.00
_cell.angle_gamma   90.00
#
_symmetry.space_group_name_H-M   'P 1'
#
loop_
_entity.id
_entity.type
_entity.pdbx_description
1 polymer ?
#
loop_
_entity_poly.entity_id
_entity_poly.type
_entity_poly.pdbx_seq_one_letter_code
_entity_poly.pdbx_strand_id
1 'polypeptide(L)' 'MFGIGMPELIIILVIILIIFGAGKLPEIGSGIGKAIKNFKGAAEEEEKDKKGPQKIEEDKKS' A
#
# COMPACT_ATOMS: atom_id res chain seq x y z
N MET A 1 -18.34 -26.80 2.03
CA MET A 1 -17.46 -26.41 3.16
C MET A 1 -17.53 -24.90 3.28
N PHE A 2 -18.18 -24.40 4.33
CA PHE A 2 -18.41 -22.96 4.54
C PHE A 2 -17.06 -22.30 4.86
N GLY A 3 -16.48 -21.62 3.87
CA GLY A 3 -15.33 -20.76 4.10
C GLY A 3 -15.73 -19.61 5.02
N ILE A 4 -14.75 -19.02 5.70
CA ILE A 4 -14.96 -17.80 6.49
C ILE A 4 -15.59 -16.76 5.56
N GLY A 5 -16.86 -16.45 5.80
CA GLY A 5 -17.61 -15.49 5.03
C GLY A 5 -17.27 -14.06 5.45
N MET A 6 -17.77 -13.11 4.65
CA MET A 6 -17.71 -11.70 5.02
C MET A 6 -18.27 -11.40 6.44
N PRO A 7 -19.38 -12.04 6.88
CA PRO A 7 -19.91 -11.81 8.23
C PRO A 7 -18.94 -12.23 9.34
N GLU A 8 -18.29 -13.38 9.22
CA GLU A 8 -17.34 -13.88 10.21
C GLU A 8 -16.10 -12.98 10.31
N LEU A 9 -15.60 -12.46 9.18
CA LEU A 9 -14.50 -11.50 9.17
C LEU A 9 -14.86 -10.20 9.90
N ILE A 10 -16.10 -9.71 9.74
CA ILE A 10 -16.57 -8.50 10.44
C ILE A 10 -16.62 -8.75 11.95
N ILE A 11 -17.09 -9.91 12.41
CA ILE A 11 -17.12 -10.25 13.84
C ILE A 11 -15.69 -10.25 14.42
N ILE A 12 -14.74 -10.89 13.72
CA ILE A 12 -13.34 -10.91 14.14
C ILE A 12 -12.76 -9.50 14.19
N LEU A 13 -13.05 -8.68 13.17
CA LEU A 13 -12.62 -7.29 13.12
C LEU A 13 -13.15 -6.50 14.32
N VAL A 14 -14.43 -6.64 14.66
CA VAL A 14 -15.03 -5.97 15.83
C VAL A 14 -14.33 -6.37 17.13
N ILE A 15 -14.01 -7.66 17.32
CA ILE A 15 -13.28 -8.11 18.52
C ILE A 15 -11.89 -7.47 18.58
N ILE A 16 -11.15 -7.43 17.46
CA ILE A 16 -9.85 -6.76 17.37
C ILE A 16 -10.00 -5.28 17.70
N LEU A 17 -11.02 -4.60 17.17
CA LEU A 17 -11.27 -3.19 17.46
C LEU A 17 -11.61 -2.93 18.92
N ILE A 18 -12.24 -3.86 19.64
CA ILE A 18 -12.49 -3.73 21.07
C ILE A 18 -11.18 -3.85 21.86
N ILE A 19 -10.30 -4.78 21.50
CA ILE A 19 -9.02 -5.01 22.20
C ILE A 19 -8.04 -3.85 21.95
N PHE A 20 -7.88 -3.46 20.69
CA PHE A 20 -6.89 -2.47 20.27
C PHE A 20 -7.44 -1.04 20.23
N GLY A 21 -8.75 -0.88 20.08
CA GLY A 21 -9.41 0.41 19.86
C GLY A 21 -9.52 0.77 18.38
N ALA A 22 -10.61 1.47 18.02
CA ALA A 22 -10.88 1.92 16.64
C ALA A 22 -9.79 2.84 16.04
N GLY A 23 -9.03 3.55 16.89
CA GLY A 23 -7.97 4.46 16.45
C GLY A 23 -6.64 3.77 16.08
N LYS A 24 -6.34 2.58 16.64
CA LYS A 24 -5.03 1.93 16.42
C LYS A 24 -4.86 1.37 15.01
N LEU A 25 -5.93 0.84 14.41
CA LEU A 25 -5.90 0.33 13.03
C LEU A 25 -5.49 1.41 12.00
N PRO A 26 -6.14 2.59 11.95
CA PRO A 26 -5.74 3.65 11.01
C PRO A 26 -4.37 4.26 11.33
N GLU A 27 -3.98 4.31 12.60
CA GLU A 27 -2.64 4.77 13.02
C GLU A 27 -1.53 3.87 12.45
N ILE A 28 -1.66 2.56 12.64
CA ILE A 28 -0.74 1.55 12.09
C ILE A 28 -0.80 1.54 10.56
N GLY A 29 -2.01 1.59 9.98
CA GLY A 29 -2.21 1.61 8.53
C GLY A 29 -1.57 2.83 7.86
N SER A 30 -1.61 4.00 8.51
CA SER A 30 -0.97 5.22 8.01
C SER A 30 0.56 5.08 8.00
N GLY A 31 1.14 4.44 9.01
CA GLY A 31 2.57 4.14 9.07
C GLY A 31 3.02 3.16 7.98
N ILE A 32 2.29 2.04 7.85
CA ILE A 32 2.56 1.02 6.82
C ILE A 32 2.36 1.61 5.41
N GLY A 33 1.31 2.39 5.18
CA GLY A 33 1.03 3.02 3.88
C GLY A 33 2.14 3.96 3.43
N LYS A 34 2.70 4.76 4.35
CA LYS A 34 3.86 5.61 4.07
C LYS A 34 5.10 4.78 3.73
N ALA A 35 5.35 3.70 4.48
CA ALA A 35 6.46 2.80 4.23
C ALA A 35 6.36 2.13 2.84
N ILE A 36 5.18 1.60 2.49
CA ILE A 36 4.92 1.00 1.17
C ILE A 36 5.09 2.04 0.06
N LYS A 37 4.57 3.26 0.24
CA LYS A 37 4.71 4.34 -0.75
C LYS A 37 6.18 4.70 -0.99
N ASN A 38 6.96 4.86 0.08
CA ASN A 38 8.37 5.18 -0.02
C ASN A 38 9.17 4.03 -0.65
N PHE A 39 8.87 2.79 -0.26
CA PHE A 39 9.51 1.60 -0.84
C PHE A 39 9.23 1.46 -2.34
N LYS A 40 7.97 1.67 -2.74
CA LYS A 40 7.60 1.66 -4.16
C LYS A 40 8.28 2.78 -4.94
N GLY A 41 8.32 4.00 -4.39
CA GLY A 41 9.00 5.12 -5.02
C GLY A 41 10.49 4.87 -5.24
N ALA A 42 11.19 4.34 -4.22
CA ALA A 42 12.60 3.98 -4.34
C ALA A 42 12.85 2.84 -5.34
N ALA A 43 11.97 1.84 -5.38
CA ALA A 43 12.04 0.76 -6.37
C ALA A 43 11.83 1.26 -7.81
N GLU A 44 10.88 2.18 -8.02
CA GLU A 44 10.64 2.84 -9.32
C GLU A 44 11.81 3.74 -9.74
N GLU A 45 12.47 4.40 -8.78
CA GLU A 45 13.67 5.22 -9.03
C GLU A 45 14.89 4.34 -9.38
N GLU A 46 15.09 3.22 -8.69
CA GLU A 46 16.11 2.23 -9.06
C GLU A 46 15.88 1.62 -10.45
N GLU A 47 14.62 1.36 -10.83
CA GLU A 47 14.30 0.89 -12.19
C GLU A 47 14.59 1.95 -13.26
N LYS A 48 14.41 3.24 -12.93
CA LYS A 48 14.77 4.36 -13.81
C LYS A 48 16.28 4.54 -13.90
N ASP A 49 17.03 4.42 -12.81
CA ASP A 49 18.49 4.51 -12.82
C ASP A 49 19.15 3.34 -13.55
N LYS A 50 18.58 2.13 -13.44
CA LYS A 50 19.02 0.95 -14.22
C LYS A 50 18.67 1.03 -15.71
N LYS A 51 17.72 1.90 -16.10
CA LYS A 51 17.44 2.28 -17.49
C LYS A 51 18.09 3.63 -17.78
N GLY A 52 19.39 3.60 -18.12
CA GLY A 52 20.12 4.76 -18.62
C GLY A 52 19.37 5.56 -19.71
N PRO A 53 19.82 6.78 -20.01
CA PRO A 53 19.05 7.85 -20.65
C PRO A 53 18.49 7.41 -22.00
N GLN A 54 17.21 7.04 -22.06
CA GLN A 54 16.58 6.69 -23.34
C GLN A 54 15.12 7.13 -23.47
N LYS A 55 14.66 8.07 -22.65
CA LYS A 55 13.34 8.69 -22.81
C LYS A 55 13.35 10.18 -22.45
N ILE A 56 14.07 10.96 -23.23
CA ILE A 56 13.90 12.41 -23.30
C ILE A 56 13.95 12.82 -24.79
N GLU A 57 13.11 12.26 -25.66
CA GLU A 57 13.01 12.80 -27.04
C GLU A 57 11.66 12.50 -27.74
N GLU A 58 10.53 12.65 -27.06
CA GLU A 58 9.21 12.49 -27.71
C GLU A 58 8.14 13.51 -27.25
N ASP A 59 8.53 14.76 -26.97
CA ASP A 59 7.56 15.84 -26.70
C ASP A 59 7.99 17.22 -27.26
N LYS A 60 8.64 17.22 -28.43
CA LYS A 60 8.91 18.43 -29.24
C LYS A 60 8.79 18.16 -30.75
N LYS A 61 7.77 17.44 -31.19
CA LYS A 61 7.32 17.51 -32.60
C LYS A 61 5.90 16.95 -32.77
N SER A 62 4.89 17.73 -32.45
CA SER A 62 3.55 17.68 -33.08
C SER A 62 2.85 19.02 -32.84
#